data_AF-A0A8K0DI25-F1
#
_entry.id   AF-A0A8K0DI25-F1
#
_cell.length_a   1.000
_cell.length_b   1.000
_cell.length_c   1.000
_cell.angle_alpha   90.00
_cell.angle_beta   90.00
_cell.angle_gamma   90.00
#
_symmetry.space_group_name_H-M   'P 1'
#
loop_
_entity.id
_entity.type
_entity.pdbx_description
1 polymer ?
#
loop_
_entity_poly.entity_id
_entity_poly.type
_entity_poly.pdbx_seq_one_letter_code
_entity_poly.pdbx_strand_id
1 'polypeptide(L)'
;MSQKNSSADKSEGISYDSSCGLDNILESVDESELDLIEEVDLKQSLFVIVDLETNGFGAEKAEICQISAKHKDAVFNAYSLPLIKMSQEAENVTGLKIIRGEMFSGNEKLSTTPIKTVFENFLIYSKSFNSPIILIAHNGFR
;
A
#
# COMPACT_ATOMS: atom_id res chain seq x y z
N MET A 1 -36.81 31.21 22.50
CA MET A 1 -36.98 30.13 21.50
C MET A 1 -36.13 30.48 20.30
N SER A 2 -35.04 29.75 20.06
CA SER A 2 -34.37 29.74 18.77
C SER A 2 -33.63 28.40 18.61
N GLN A 3 -33.66 27.90 17.39
CA GLN A 3 -33.59 26.50 17.00
C GLN A 3 -32.16 25.91 17.09
N LYS A 4 -32.07 24.64 17.51
CA LYS A 4 -30.92 23.77 17.29
C LYS A 4 -30.98 23.22 15.86
N ASN A 5 -30.05 23.63 15.00
CA ASN A 5 -29.68 22.86 13.80
C ASN A 5 -28.47 22.01 14.16
N SER A 6 -28.66 20.69 14.23
CA SER A 6 -27.58 19.71 14.36
C SER A 6 -27.18 19.24 12.95
N SER A 7 -26.12 19.81 12.41
CA SER A 7 -25.36 19.18 11.34
C SER A 7 -24.25 18.39 12.02
N ALA A 8 -24.36 17.06 12.00
CA ALA A 8 -23.32 16.17 12.48
C ALA A 8 -22.17 16.21 11.48
N ASP A 9 -21.15 17.02 11.78
CA ASP A 9 -19.84 16.89 11.15
C ASP A 9 -19.28 15.50 11.50
N LYS A 10 -18.95 14.74 10.45
CA LYS A 10 -18.21 13.49 10.57
C LYS A 10 -16.84 13.84 11.15
N SER A 11 -16.56 13.39 12.36
CA SER A 11 -15.24 13.51 12.96
C SER A 11 -14.27 12.57 12.24
N GLU A 12 -13.72 13.01 11.11
CA GLU A 12 -12.44 12.48 10.65
C GLU A 12 -11.39 12.84 11.70
N GLY A 13 -10.58 11.83 12.07
CA GLY A 13 -9.51 11.96 13.05
C GLY A 13 -8.57 13.08 12.66
N ILE A 14 -7.99 13.73 13.66
CA ILE A 14 -7.33 15.00 13.46
C ILE A 14 -6.10 14.83 12.55
N SER A 15 -6.12 15.45 11.37
CA SER A 15 -4.92 15.61 10.53
C SER A 15 -4.00 16.62 11.19
N TYR A 16 -2.77 16.21 11.52
CA TYR A 16 -1.75 17.10 12.06
C TYR A 16 -0.43 17.03 11.30
N ASP A 17 0.05 18.26 11.09
CA ASP A 17 1.38 18.78 10.79
C ASP A 17 2.01 18.57 9.39
N SER A 18 1.96 19.70 8.66
CA SER A 18 2.76 20.09 7.51
C SER A 18 4.25 20.10 7.82
N SER A 19 4.88 18.92 7.82
CA SER A 19 6.34 18.74 7.70
C SER A 19 6.69 17.33 7.17
N CYS A 20 5.82 16.77 6.32
CA CYS A 20 6.00 15.45 5.74
C CYS A 20 6.05 15.51 4.21
N GLY A 21 6.82 16.43 3.62
CA GLY A 21 7.09 16.43 2.18
C GLY A 21 8.02 15.28 1.73
N LEU A 22 8.03 15.02 0.43
CA LEU A 22 8.87 14.05 -0.31
C LEU A 22 10.37 14.36 -0.32
N ASP A 23 10.87 15.17 0.61
CA ASP A 23 12.16 15.84 0.47
C ASP A 23 13.37 14.87 0.51
N ASN A 24 13.18 13.61 0.92
CA ASN A 24 14.27 12.65 1.17
C ASN A 24 14.18 11.31 0.39
N ILE A 25 13.30 11.13 -0.61
CA ILE A 25 13.34 9.89 -1.44
C ILE A 25 14.69 9.79 -2.18
N LEU A 26 15.23 10.92 -2.60
CA LEU A 26 16.51 11.07 -3.29
C LEU A 26 17.71 10.54 -2.48
N GLU A 27 17.61 10.46 -1.15
CA GLU A 27 18.72 9.95 -0.30
C GLU A 27 18.86 8.41 -0.34
N SER A 28 17.82 7.71 -0.81
CA SER A 28 17.77 6.23 -0.84
C SER A 28 17.91 5.62 -2.23
N VAL A 29 17.88 6.46 -3.26
CA VAL A 29 18.04 6.09 -4.67
C VAL A 29 19.51 6.27 -5.03
N ASP A 30 20.14 5.25 -5.61
CA ASP A 30 21.49 5.37 -6.17
C ASP A 30 21.48 6.54 -7.17
N GLU A 31 22.38 7.51 -7.04
CA GLU A 31 22.43 8.69 -7.92
C GLU A 31 22.50 8.30 -9.41
N SER A 32 23.03 7.12 -9.73
CA SER A 32 23.04 6.57 -11.10
C SER A 32 21.67 6.16 -11.64
N GLU A 33 20.66 5.95 -10.78
CA GLU A 33 19.27 5.72 -11.17
C GLU A 33 18.50 7.04 -11.39
N LEU A 34 19.00 8.18 -10.90
CA LEU A 34 18.35 9.48 -11.12
C LEU A 34 18.47 9.94 -12.58
N ASP A 35 19.58 9.60 -13.24
CA ASP A 35 19.78 9.84 -14.67
C ASP A 35 18.86 8.97 -15.57
N LEU A 36 18.19 7.96 -14.99
CA LEU A 36 17.20 7.11 -15.67
C LEU A 36 15.76 7.62 -15.53
N ILE A 37 15.53 8.67 -14.73
CA ILE A 37 14.20 9.25 -14.55
C ILE A 37 13.87 10.09 -15.79
N GLU A 38 13.38 9.43 -16.84
CA GLU A 38 12.75 10.11 -17.97
C GLU A 38 11.49 10.83 -17.48
N GLU A 39 11.22 12.01 -18.05
CA GLU A 39 9.99 12.75 -17.79
C GLU A 39 8.79 11.83 -18.13
N VAL A 40 7.95 11.54 -17.14
CA VAL A 40 6.87 10.56 -17.30
C VAL A 40 5.82 11.14 -18.25
N ASP A 41 5.75 10.61 -19.48
CA ASP A 41 4.64 10.92 -20.38
C ASP A 41 3.36 10.21 -19.89
N LEU A 42 2.52 10.98 -19.20
CA LEU A 42 1.22 10.52 -18.70
C LEU A 42 0.32 9.93 -19.80
N LYS A 43 0.51 10.31 -21.07
CA LYS A 43 -0.29 9.81 -22.21
C LYS A 43 0.17 8.45 -22.70
N GLN A 44 1.45 8.11 -22.47
CA GLN A 44 2.04 6.82 -22.88
C GLN A 44 2.13 5.83 -21.71
N SER A 45 1.79 6.27 -20.50
CA SER A 45 1.86 5.45 -19.29
C SER A 45 0.57 4.68 -19.02
N LEU A 46 0.70 3.48 -18.46
CA LEU A 46 -0.43 2.72 -17.94
C LEU A 46 -0.64 3.03 -16.47
N PHE A 47 -1.90 3.25 -16.09
CA PHE A 47 -2.29 3.44 -14.71
C PHE A 47 -2.58 2.09 -14.05
N VAL A 48 -1.80 1.75 -13.03
CA VAL A 48 -2.00 0.55 -12.21
C VAL A 48 -2.48 1.00 -10.85
N ILE A 49 -3.70 0.65 -10.48
CA ILE A 49 -4.22 0.93 -9.14
C ILE A 49 -3.57 -0.05 -8.17
N VAL A 50 -3.01 0.44 -7.07
CA VAL A 50 -2.33 -0.37 -6.07
C VAL A 50 -2.84 -0.02 -4.67
N ASP A 51 -2.89 -1.02 -3.81
CA ASP A 51 -3.24 -0.91 -2.40
C ASP A 51 -2.40 -1.87 -1.56
N LEU A 52 -2.13 -1.49 -0.32
CA LEU A 52 -1.26 -2.21 0.60
C LEU A 52 -1.95 -2.43 1.94
N GLU A 53 -1.91 -3.66 2.44
CA GLU A 53 -2.28 -3.96 3.82
C GLU A 53 -1.01 -4.16 4.65
N THR A 54 -1.01 -3.62 5.86
CA THR A 54 0.13 -3.71 6.79
C THR A 54 -0.29 -4.31 8.13
N ASN A 55 0.68 -4.79 8.91
CA ASN A 55 0.43 -5.33 10.25
C ASN A 55 0.17 -4.26 11.32
N GLY A 56 0.20 -2.97 10.97
CA GLY A 56 0.11 -1.86 11.89
C GLY A 56 0.30 -0.50 11.21
N PHE A 57 0.30 0.57 12.00
CA PHE A 57 0.49 1.94 11.55
C PHE A 57 1.90 2.45 11.91
N GLY A 58 2.56 3.14 10.98
CA GLY A 58 3.87 3.77 11.17
C GLY A 58 4.98 3.18 10.27
N ALA A 59 5.58 4.03 9.44
CA ALA A 59 6.52 3.64 8.37
C ALA A 59 7.78 2.90 8.85
N GLU A 60 8.20 3.09 10.11
CA GLU A 60 9.43 2.47 10.63
C GLU A 60 9.25 1.02 11.11
N LYS A 61 8.01 0.59 11.38
CA LYS A 61 7.75 -0.70 12.04
C LYS A 61 6.64 -1.52 11.37
N ALA A 62 5.86 -0.91 10.49
CA ALA A 62 4.84 -1.61 9.74
C ALA A 62 5.48 -2.52 8.69
N GLU A 63 5.02 -3.76 8.64
CA GLU A 63 5.40 -4.74 7.63
C GLU A 63 4.23 -4.96 6.67
N ILE A 64 4.54 -5.04 5.37
CA ILE A 64 3.55 -5.32 4.33
C ILE A 64 3.04 -6.76 4.47
N CYS A 65 1.73 -6.88 4.63
CA CYS A 65 1.00 -8.15 4.73
C CYS A 65 0.34 -8.53 3.40
N GLN A 66 -0.01 -7.56 2.56
CA GLN A 66 -0.59 -7.78 1.25
C GLN A 66 -0.16 -6.69 0.27
N ILE A 67 0.06 -7.09 -0.99
CA ILE A 67 0.12 -6.18 -2.11
C ILE A 67 -0.99 -6.58 -3.08
N SER A 68 -1.88 -5.63 -3.38
CA SER A 68 -2.93 -5.79 -4.37
C SER A 68 -2.78 -4.73 -5.45
N ALA A 69 -2.79 -5.13 -6.71
CA ALA A 69 -2.71 -4.21 -7.83
C ALA A 69 -3.56 -4.65 -9.01
N LYS A 70 -4.04 -3.69 -9.80
CA LYS A 70 -4.93 -3.96 -10.93
C LYS A 70 -4.75 -2.96 -12.06
N HIS A 71 -4.68 -3.48 -13.29
CA HIS A 71 -4.83 -2.73 -14.53
C HIS A 71 -5.75 -3.50 -15.48
N LYS A 72 -6.95 -2.98 -15.74
CA LYS A 72 -7.99 -3.67 -16.54
C LYS A 72 -8.24 -5.08 -15.98
N ASP A 73 -7.96 -6.12 -16.77
CA ASP A 73 -8.13 -7.53 -16.40
C ASP A 73 -6.88 -8.14 -15.74
N ALA A 74 -5.73 -7.46 -15.78
CA ALA A 74 -4.53 -7.89 -15.09
C ALA A 74 -4.66 -7.59 -13.60
N VAL A 75 -4.49 -8.61 -12.78
CA VAL A 75 -4.61 -8.54 -11.31
C VAL A 75 -3.37 -9.16 -10.68
N PHE A 76 -2.79 -8.45 -9.72
CA PHE A 76 -1.81 -8.97 -8.78
C PHE A 76 -2.43 -8.95 -7.39
N ASN A 77 -2.41 -10.08 -6.68
CA ASN A 77 -2.85 -10.13 -5.30
C ASN A 77 -2.02 -11.17 -4.56
N ALA A 78 -1.22 -10.73 -3.60
CA ALA A 78 -0.32 -11.61 -2.87
C ALA A 78 -0.23 -11.22 -1.41
N TYR A 79 -0.18 -12.24 -0.55
CA TYR A 79 -0.07 -12.10 0.89
C TYR A 79 1.32 -12.55 1.37
N SER A 80 1.86 -11.88 2.37
CA SER A 80 3.09 -12.25 3.06
C SER A 80 2.85 -12.28 4.56
N LEU A 81 3.44 -13.27 5.25
CA LEU A 81 3.44 -13.26 6.71
C LEU A 81 4.39 -12.16 7.21
N PRO A 82 3.93 -11.24 8.08
CA PRO A 82 4.83 -10.35 8.79
C PRO A 82 5.58 -11.13 9.89
N LEU A 83 6.77 -10.64 10.26
CA LEU A 83 7.56 -11.16 11.36
C LEU A 83 6.98 -10.73 12.72
N ILE A 84 6.41 -9.53 12.77
CA ILE A 84 5.74 -8.96 13.93
C ILE A 84 4.23 -9.18 13.82
N LYS A 85 3.60 -9.44 14.96
CA LYS A 85 2.15 -9.66 15.07
C LYS A 85 1.36 -8.46 14.53
N MET A 86 0.18 -8.75 13.96
CA MET A 86 -0.83 -7.74 13.66
C MET A 86 -1.21 -6.96 14.93
N SER A 87 -1.30 -5.63 14.82
CA SER A 87 -1.95 -4.81 15.85
C SER A 87 -3.46 -5.08 15.84
N GLN A 88 -4.14 -4.85 16.97
CA GLN A 88 -5.58 -5.09 17.04
C GLN A 88 -6.36 -4.20 16.05
N GLU A 89 -5.89 -2.98 15.86
CA GLU A 89 -6.42 -2.02 14.90
C GLU A 89 -6.22 -2.51 13.47
N ALA A 90 -5.02 -3.01 13.15
CA ALA A 90 -4.73 -3.58 11.83
C ALA A 90 -5.60 -4.80 11.54
N GLU A 91 -5.80 -5.72 12.50
CA GLU A 91 -6.72 -6.84 12.30
C GLU A 91 -8.16 -6.37 12.02
N ASN A 92 -8.60 -5.29 12.68
CA ASN A 92 -9.95 -4.77 12.52
C ASN A 92 -10.15 -4.05 11.18
N VAL A 93 -9.14 -3.34 10.69
CA VAL A 93 -9.19 -2.58 9.43
C VAL A 93 -9.03 -3.53 8.23
N THR A 94 -8.00 -4.38 8.27
CA THR A 94 -7.63 -5.25 7.15
C THR A 94 -8.45 -6.54 7.09
N GLY A 95 -9.03 -6.95 8.23
CA GLY A 95 -9.66 -8.26 8.39
C GLY A 95 -8.67 -9.45 8.43
N LEU A 96 -7.37 -9.19 8.36
CA LEU A 96 -6.32 -10.20 8.40
C LEU A 96 -5.97 -10.57 9.83
N LYS A 97 -5.81 -11.87 10.08
CA LYS A 97 -5.41 -12.42 11.38
C LYS A 97 -4.30 -13.44 11.23
N ILE A 98 -3.42 -13.52 12.23
CA ILE A 98 -2.37 -14.55 12.28
C ILE A 98 -2.67 -15.52 13.41
N ILE A 99 -2.97 -16.77 13.05
CA ILE A 99 -3.29 -17.83 14.00
C ILE A 99 -2.26 -18.93 13.81
N ARG A 100 -1.45 -19.19 14.84
CA ARG A 100 -0.42 -20.25 14.85
C ARG A 100 0.55 -20.18 13.66
N GLY A 101 0.92 -18.96 13.24
CA GLY A 101 1.86 -18.74 12.14
C GLY A 101 1.23 -18.82 10.74
N GLU A 102 -0.09 -18.90 10.65
CA GLU A 102 -0.82 -18.93 9.38
C GLU A 102 -1.74 -17.70 9.28
N MET A 103 -1.87 -17.13 8.08
CA MET A 103 -2.71 -15.96 7.84
C MET A 103 -4.14 -16.38 7.46
N PHE A 104 -5.12 -15.67 7.99
CA PHE A 104 -6.54 -15.87 7.72
C PHE A 104 -7.23 -14.54 7.40
N SER A 105 -8.26 -14.60 6.55
CA SER A 105 -9.28 -13.55 6.42
C SER A 105 -10.63 -14.16 6.78
N GLY A 106 -11.24 -13.68 7.87
CA GLY A 106 -12.41 -14.33 8.46
C GLY A 106 -12.10 -15.79 8.87
N ASN A 107 -12.76 -16.75 8.23
CA ASN A 107 -12.55 -18.19 8.45
C ASN A 107 -11.72 -18.86 7.35
N GLU A 108 -11.27 -18.11 6.35
CA GLU A 108 -10.51 -18.63 5.22
C GLU A 108 -9.02 -18.51 5.47
N LYS A 109 -8.29 -19.62 5.30
CA LYS A 109 -6.83 -19.62 5.34
C LYS A 109 -6.27 -19.09 4.03
N LEU A 110 -5.41 -18.09 4.11
CA LEU A 110 -4.76 -17.48 2.95
C LEU A 110 -3.42 -18.16 2.66
N SER A 111 -3.09 -18.27 1.36
CA SER A 111 -1.77 -18.69 0.92
C SER A 111 -0.81 -17.52 1.02
N THR A 112 0.27 -17.70 1.78
CA THR A 112 1.29 -16.66 2.00
C THR A 112 2.59 -17.02 1.31
N THR A 113 3.24 -16.01 0.74
CA THR A 113 4.53 -16.13 0.04
C THR A 113 5.56 -15.25 0.76
N PRO A 114 6.85 -15.65 0.86
CA PRO A 114 7.88 -14.79 1.44
C PRO A 114 7.91 -13.41 0.79
N ILE A 115 8.03 -12.34 1.58
CA ILE A 115 7.93 -10.96 1.09
C ILE A 115 8.86 -10.64 -0.08
N LYS A 116 10.09 -11.18 -0.07
CA LYS A 116 11.04 -11.04 -1.18
C LYS A 116 10.46 -11.56 -2.50
N THR A 117 9.87 -12.76 -2.47
CA THR A 117 9.24 -13.37 -3.64
C THR A 117 7.96 -12.63 -4.04
N VAL A 118 7.21 -12.06 -3.09
CA VAL A 118 6.08 -11.17 -3.40
C VAL A 118 6.55 -9.96 -4.22
N PHE A 119 7.63 -9.29 -3.81
CA PHE A 119 8.20 -8.18 -4.56
C PHE A 119 8.74 -8.58 -5.93
N GLU A 120 9.47 -9.69 -6.02
CA GLU A 120 9.96 -10.22 -7.30
C GLU A 120 8.79 -10.48 -8.27
N ASN A 121 7.71 -11.09 -7.79
CA ASN A 121 6.51 -11.34 -8.59
C ASN A 121 5.78 -10.04 -8.95
N PHE A 122 5.73 -9.05 -8.06
CA PHE A 122 5.15 -7.74 -8.35
C PHE A 122 5.94 -6.99 -9.42
N LEU A 123 7.27 -7.08 -9.40
CA LEU A 123 8.12 -6.52 -10.45
C LEU A 123 7.93 -7.24 -11.79
N ILE A 124 7.77 -8.56 -11.79
CA ILE A 124 7.46 -9.33 -13.01
C ILE A 124 6.10 -8.91 -13.58
N TYR A 125 5.07 -8.81 -12.72
CA TYR A 125 3.75 -8.29 -13.09
C TYR A 125 3.86 -6.90 -13.71
N SER A 126 4.59 -6.00 -13.07
CA SER A 126 4.78 -4.62 -13.53
C SER A 126 5.52 -4.54 -14.88
N LYS A 127 6.53 -5.38 -15.09
CA LYS A 127 7.30 -5.45 -16.35
C LYS A 127 6.51 -6.10 -17.48
N SER A 128 5.50 -6.92 -17.18
CA SER A 128 4.70 -7.63 -18.20
C SER A 128 3.93 -6.69 -19.13
N PHE A 129 3.70 -5.45 -18.71
CA PHE A 129 2.98 -4.45 -19.50
C PHE A 129 3.77 -3.89 -20.69
N ASN A 130 5.11 -4.06 -20.74
CA ASN A 130 5.98 -3.52 -21.78
C ASN A 130 5.73 -2.02 -22.06
N SER A 131 5.42 -1.24 -21.04
CA SER A 131 5.14 0.20 -21.09
C SER A 131 5.46 0.82 -19.74
N PRO A 132 5.78 2.13 -19.68
CA PRO A 132 5.87 2.85 -18.42
C PRO A 132 4.56 2.69 -17.63
N ILE A 133 4.68 2.54 -16.32
CA ILE A 133 3.52 2.42 -15.42
C ILE A 133 3.54 3.54 -14.39
N ILE A 134 2.35 4.03 -14.06
CA ILE A 134 2.08 4.93 -12.94
C ILE A 134 1.28 4.14 -11.92
N LEU A 135 1.86 3.94 -10.74
CA LEU A 135 1.17 3.35 -9.61
C LEU A 135 0.24 4.41 -8.99
N ILE A 136 -1.05 4.14 -8.95
CA ILE A 136 -2.05 4.98 -8.28
C ILE A 136 -2.41 4.32 -6.96
N ALA A 137 -2.05 4.96 -5.85
CA ALA A 137 -2.41 4.55 -4.51
C ALA A 137 -3.24 5.63 -3.83
N HIS A 138 -4.35 5.24 -3.20
CA HIS A 138 -5.09 6.14 -2.32
C HIS A 138 -4.31 6.27 -1.01
N ASN A 139 -3.96 7.49 -0.59
CA ASN A 139 -3.05 7.72 0.53
C ASN A 139 -1.64 7.14 0.36
N GLY A 140 -1.21 6.85 -0.88
CA GLY A 140 0.18 6.55 -1.19
C GLY A 140 1.07 7.79 -1.31
N PHE A 141 0.52 8.96 -0.98
CA PHE A 141 1.32 10.16 -0.86
C PHE A 141 2.25 10.05 0.33
N ARG A 142 3.48 10.45 0.06
CA ARG A 142 4.09 11.53 0.80
C ARG A 142 4.26 12.70 -0.17
#